data_AF-A0A2W5YMB6-F1
#
_entry.id   AF-A0A2W5YMB6-F1
#
_cell.length_a   1.000
_cell.length_b   1.000
_cell.length_c   1.000
_cell.angle_alpha   90.00
_cell.angle_beta   90.00
_cell.angle_gamma   90.00
#
_symmetry.space_group_name_H-M   'P 1'
#
loop_
_entity.id
_entity.type
_entity.pdbx_description
1 polymer ?
#
loop_
_entity_poly.entity_id
_entity_poly.type
_entity_poly.pdbx_seq_one_letter_code
_entity_poly.pdbx_strand_id
1 'polypeptide(L)'
;MLLGAILAFGINVNVLGGEPKSEPATIGTAEMKADGTIVLRLRAELPGGGTGEGELVYPPTHPDYKKILEHISPIAPGQTVLVRPWPDPTPTSAR
;
A
#
# COMPACT_ATOMS: atom_id res chain seq x y z
N MET A 1 43.31 -21.26 -16.43
CA MET A 1 43.98 -21.23 -15.11
C MET A 1 43.35 -20.08 -14.33
N LEU A 2 42.77 -20.20 -13.14
CA LEU A 2 42.52 -21.34 -12.25
C LEU A 2 41.56 -20.81 -11.13
N LEU A 3 40.53 -21.60 -10.78
CA LEU A 3 39.74 -21.65 -9.52
C LEU A 3 38.92 -20.39 -9.11
N GLY A 4 37.63 -20.45 -8.75
CA GLY A 4 36.78 -21.55 -8.28
C GLY A 4 36.41 -21.36 -6.80
N ALA A 5 35.17 -20.96 -6.50
CA ALA A 5 34.53 -21.18 -5.20
C ALA A 5 33.00 -21.05 -5.33
N ILE A 6 32.35 -22.20 -5.28
CA ILE A 6 30.90 -22.38 -5.14
C ILE A 6 30.59 -22.29 -3.64
N LEU A 7 29.61 -21.48 -3.24
CA LEU A 7 28.93 -21.68 -1.96
C LEU A 7 27.46 -22.03 -2.24
N ALA A 8 27.16 -23.33 -2.14
CA ALA A 8 25.82 -23.83 -2.05
C ALA A 8 25.28 -23.54 -0.64
N PHE A 9 24.09 -22.95 -0.55
CA PHE A 9 23.26 -23.01 0.65
C PHE A 9 21.90 -23.53 0.22
N GLY A 10 21.64 -24.80 0.53
CA GLY A 10 20.32 -25.38 0.39
C GLY A 10 19.38 -24.84 1.45
N ILE A 11 18.16 -24.49 1.07
CA ILE A 11 17.05 -24.35 2.00
C ILE A 11 15.99 -25.35 1.56
N ASN A 12 15.83 -26.43 2.34
CA ASN A 12 14.64 -27.25 2.31
C ASN A 12 13.61 -26.57 3.22
N VAL A 13 12.52 -26.06 2.65
CA VAL A 13 11.40 -25.50 3.44
C VAL A 13 10.22 -26.47 3.34
N ASN A 14 10.02 -27.26 4.38
CA ASN A 14 8.78 -28.01 4.59
C ASN A 14 8.01 -27.30 5.71
N VAL A 15 7.12 -26.38 5.37
CA VAL A 15 6.29 -25.64 6.35
C VAL A 15 4.86 -26.18 6.30
N LEU A 16 4.50 -26.91 7.34
CA LEU A 16 3.14 -27.31 7.70
C LEU A 16 2.58 -26.26 8.66
N GLY A 17 1.49 -25.58 8.25
CA GLY A 17 0.51 -25.00 9.18
C GLY A 17 0.63 -23.49 9.48
N GLY A 18 -0.45 -22.77 9.16
CA GLY A 18 -0.77 -21.44 9.70
C GLY A 18 -0.44 -20.29 8.74
N GLU A 19 -1.45 -19.87 7.97
CA GLU A 19 -1.37 -18.75 7.03
C GLU A 19 -0.83 -17.49 7.72
N PRO A 20 0.30 -16.90 7.27
CA PRO A 20 0.66 -15.58 7.74
C PRO A 20 -0.47 -14.65 7.29
N LYS A 21 -1.16 -14.02 8.24
CA LYS A 21 -2.05 -12.89 7.98
C LYS A 21 -1.17 -11.76 7.43
N SER A 22 -0.95 -11.80 6.12
CA SER A 22 -0.10 -10.89 5.36
C SER A 22 -0.46 -9.46 5.73
N GLU A 23 0.56 -8.63 5.98
CA GLU A 23 0.37 -7.18 6.10
C GLU A 23 -0.52 -6.69 4.96
N PRO A 24 -1.42 -5.70 5.18
CA PRO A 24 -2.36 -5.31 4.15
C PRO A 24 -1.59 -4.89 2.91
N ALA A 25 -1.80 -5.63 1.82
CA ALA A 25 -1.25 -5.31 0.53
C ALA A 25 -1.68 -3.88 0.17
N THR A 26 -0.73 -3.06 -0.25
CA THR A 26 -0.98 -1.66 -0.58
C THR A 26 -2.02 -1.55 -1.68
N ILE A 27 -2.99 -0.67 -1.53
CA ILE A 27 -4.11 -0.49 -2.47
C ILE A 27 -3.79 0.52 -3.56
N GLY A 28 -2.58 1.06 -3.63
CA GLY A 28 -2.24 2.06 -4.64
C GLY A 28 -1.02 2.90 -4.32
N THR A 29 -0.90 4.02 -5.02
CA THR A 29 0.15 5.04 -4.82
C THR A 29 -0.46 6.42 -4.59
N ALA A 30 0.27 7.27 -3.88
CA ALA A 30 -0.04 8.68 -3.74
C ALA A 30 1.19 9.50 -4.15
N GLU A 31 0.98 10.50 -5.01
CA GLU A 31 2.01 11.44 -5.46
C GLU A 31 1.62 12.85 -5.00
N MET A 32 2.55 13.60 -4.42
CA MET A 32 2.36 15.04 -4.24
C MET A 32 2.93 15.78 -5.44
N LYS A 33 2.07 16.49 -6.18
CA LYS A 33 2.45 17.34 -7.30
C LYS A 33 3.20 18.58 -6.80
N ALA A 34 3.84 19.31 -7.71
CA ALA A 34 4.64 20.49 -7.39
C ALA A 34 3.85 21.63 -6.73
N ASP A 35 2.55 21.72 -7.03
CA ASP A 35 1.61 22.69 -6.43
C ASP A 35 1.07 22.24 -5.05
N GLY A 36 1.53 21.10 -4.54
CA GLY A 36 1.05 20.50 -3.30
C GLY A 36 -0.21 19.65 -3.46
N THR A 37 -0.76 19.51 -4.67
CA THR A 37 -1.91 18.63 -4.90
C THR A 37 -1.52 17.18 -4.69
N ILE A 38 -2.31 16.43 -3.92
CA ILE A 38 -2.12 15.00 -3.74
C ILE A 38 -2.96 14.25 -4.79
N VAL A 39 -2.33 13.35 -5.55
CA VAL A 39 -2.99 12.47 -6.52
C VAL A 39 -2.87 11.02 -6.05
N LEU A 40 -3.99 10.40 -5.73
CA LEU A 40 -4.10 8.99 -5.35
C LEU A 40 -4.48 8.16 -6.57
N ARG A 41 -3.72 7.10 -6.84
CA ARG A 41 -4.05 6.07 -7.83
C ARG A 41 -4.29 4.76 -7.11
N LEU A 42 -5.55 4.38 -7.00
CA LEU A 42 -6.00 3.25 -6.19
C LEU A 42 -6.48 2.10 -7.07
N ARG A 43 -6.33 0.89 -6.55
CA ARG A 43 -6.84 -0.35 -7.11
C ARG A 43 -7.73 -1.02 -6.07
N ALA A 44 -8.87 -1.51 -6.50
CA ALA A 44 -9.82 -2.22 -5.65
C ALA A 44 -10.17 -3.56 -6.28
N GLU A 45 -10.26 -4.59 -5.44
CA GLU A 45 -10.81 -5.87 -5.83
C GLU A 45 -12.34 -5.81 -5.67
N LEU A 46 -13.06 -6.17 -6.73
CA LEU A 46 -14.51 -6.20 -6.77
C LEU A 46 -15.01 -7.61 -6.46
N PRO A 47 -16.21 -7.74 -5.84
CA PRO A 47 -16.87 -9.03 -5.71
C PRO A 47 -16.98 -9.73 -7.07
N GLY A 48 -16.52 -10.98 -7.15
CA GLY A 48 -16.47 -11.74 -8.41
C GLY A 48 -15.11 -11.72 -9.13
N GLY A 49 -14.06 -11.18 -8.50
CA GLY A 49 -12.67 -11.29 -8.99
C GLY A 49 -12.28 -10.25 -10.04
N GLY A 50 -13.08 -9.20 -10.22
CA GLY A 50 -12.71 -8.05 -11.04
C GLY A 50 -11.79 -7.08 -10.28
N THR A 51 -10.98 -6.31 -11.01
CA THR A 51 -10.18 -5.22 -10.44
C THR A 51 -10.65 -3.89 -11.01
N GLY A 52 -10.96 -2.94 -10.13
CA GLY A 52 -11.21 -1.55 -10.49
C GLY A 52 -9.99 -0.68 -10.22
N GLU A 53 -9.76 0.33 -11.05
CA GLU A 53 -8.76 1.37 -10.83
C GLU A 53 -9.44 2.74 -10.73
N GLY A 54 -8.92 3.62 -9.88
CA GLY A 54 -9.46 4.96 -9.70
C GLY A 54 -8.37 5.98 -9.38
N GLU A 55 -8.53 7.19 -9.92
CA GLU A 55 -7.69 8.34 -9.58
C GLU A 55 -8.51 9.35 -8.76
N LEU A 56 -7.96 9.79 -7.62
CA LEU A 56 -8.57 10.77 -6.73
C LEU A 56 -7.60 11.94 -6.56
N VAL A 57 -8.11 13.17 -6.64
CA VAL A 57 -7.29 14.38 -6.61
C VAL A 57 -7.70 15.25 -5.43
N TYR A 58 -6.74 15.56 -4.56
CA TYR A 58 -6.91 16.37 -3.37
C TYR A 58 -6.01 17.60 -3.46
N PRO A 59 -6.49 18.73 -3.99
CA PRO A 59 -5.76 20.00 -3.90
C PRO A 59 -5.65 20.45 -2.43
N PRO A 60 -4.69 21.33 -2.07
CA PRO A 60 -4.53 21.83 -0.70
C PRO A 60 -5.77 22.49 -0.09
N THR A 61 -6.71 22.93 -0.93
CA THR A 61 -7.98 23.54 -0.54
C THR A 61 -9.11 22.52 -0.32
N HIS A 62 -8.90 21.24 -0.65
CA HIS A 62 -9.91 20.21 -0.49
C HIS A 62 -10.18 19.96 1.01
N PRO A 63 -11.44 19.83 1.44
CA PRO A 63 -11.78 19.65 2.86
C PRO A 63 -11.09 18.44 3.49
N ASP A 64 -10.98 17.32 2.75
CA ASP A 64 -10.31 16.11 3.20
C ASP A 64 -8.78 16.09 3.04
N TYR A 65 -8.16 17.15 2.50
CA TYR A 65 -6.72 17.15 2.18
C TYR A 65 -5.85 16.73 3.37
N LYS A 66 -6.10 17.33 4.55
CA LYS A 66 -5.34 17.04 5.77
C LYS A 66 -5.50 15.59 6.21
N LYS A 67 -6.75 15.08 6.18
CA LYS A 67 -7.06 13.69 6.53
C LYS A 67 -6.33 12.71 5.63
N ILE A 68 -6.26 12.99 4.32
CA ILE A 68 -5.52 12.15 3.38
C ILE A 68 -4.02 12.21 3.63
N LEU A 69 -3.46 13.40 3.82
CA LEU A 69 -2.03 13.59 4.11
C LEU A 69 -1.60 12.87 5.40
N GLU A 70 -2.43 12.91 6.44
CA GLU A 70 -2.20 12.17 7.69
C GLU A 70 -2.20 10.66 7.46
N HIS A 71 -3.12 10.15 6.64
CA HIS A 71 -3.23 8.73 6.33
C HIS A 71 -2.04 8.18 5.53
N ILE A 72 -1.60 8.89 4.49
CA ILE A 72 -0.49 8.45 3.63
C ILE A 72 0.90 8.79 4.20
N SER A 73 0.93 9.37 5.40
CA SER A 73 2.09 10.04 6.01
C SER A 73 2.50 11.32 5.28
N PRO A 74 3.14 12.28 5.97
CA PRO A 74 3.63 13.49 5.32
C PRO A 74 4.60 13.15 4.19
N ILE A 75 4.29 13.64 2.99
CA ILE A 75 5.14 13.56 1.80
C ILE A 75 5.40 14.97 1.27
N ALA A 76 6.56 15.17 0.67
CA ALA A 76 6.94 16.45 0.05
C ALA A 76 6.55 16.49 -1.44
N PRO A 77 6.46 17.69 -2.06
CA PRO A 77 6.24 17.81 -3.50
C PRO A 77 7.27 17.02 -4.32
N GLY A 78 6.78 16.26 -5.30
CA GLY A 78 7.56 15.34 -6.14
C GLY A 78 7.75 13.94 -5.56
N GLN A 79 7.35 13.69 -4.31
CA GLN A 79 7.45 12.36 -3.71
C GLN A 79 6.24 11.49 -4.02
N THR A 80 6.49 10.17 -4.09
CA THR A 80 5.47 9.15 -4.23
C THR A 80 5.60 8.11 -3.12
N VAL A 81 4.49 7.72 -2.53
CA VAL A 81 4.42 6.67 -1.48
C VAL A 81 3.36 5.64 -1.80
N LEU A 82 3.47 4.47 -1.16
CA LEU A 82 2.45 3.44 -1.23
C LEU A 82 1.28 3.77 -0.30
N VAL A 83 0.06 3.54 -0.77
CA VAL A 83 -1.16 3.78 0.01
C VAL A 83 -1.62 2.48 0.64
N ARG A 84 -1.72 2.47 1.98
CA ARG A 84 -2.36 1.37 2.71
C ARG A 84 -3.88 1.55 2.74
N PRO A 85 -4.66 0.46 2.78
CA PRO A 85 -6.10 0.58 3.02
C PRO A 85 -6.35 1.25 4.37
N TRP A 86 -7.51 1.89 4.51
CA TRP A 86 -7.98 2.32 5.83
C TRP A 86 -8.17 1.09 6.73
N PRO A 87 -7.88 1.20 8.04
CA PRO A 87 -8.18 0.13 8.97
C PRO A 87 -9.68 -0.16 8.95
N ASP A 88 -10.04 -1.44 9.03
CA ASP A 88 -11.43 -1.83 9.17
C ASP A 88 -12.04 -1.13 10.40
N PRO A 89 -13.28 -0.64 10.32
CA PRO A 89 -13.98 -0.20 11.51
C PRO A 89 -14.03 -1.39 12.46
N THR A 90 -13.51 -1.21 13.69
CA THR A 90 -13.64 -2.24 14.73
C THR A 90 -15.11 -2.63 14.80
N PRO A 91 -15.46 -3.93 14.70
CA PRO A 91 -16.84 -4.34 14.91
C PRO A 91 -17.19 -3.87 16.32
N THR A 92 -18.07 -2.87 16.42
CA THR A 92 -18.64 -2.45 17.70
C THR A 92 -19.10 -3.73 18.38
N SER A 93 -18.44 -4.10 19.47
CA SER A 93 -18.85 -5.24 20.27
C SER A 93 -20.28 -4.99 20.68
N ALA A 94 -21.21 -5.74 20.07
CA ALA A 94 -22.60 -5.77 20.50
C ALA A 94 -22.59 -6.07 22.01
N ARG A 95 -23.03 -5.10 22.80
CA ARG A 95 -23.39 -5.26 24.21
C ARG A 95 -24.90 -5.42 24.30
#